data_AF-A0A095YCT0-F1
#
_entry.id   AF-A0A095YCT0-F1
#
_cell.length_a   1.000
_cell.length_b   1.000
_cell.length_c   1.000
_cell.angle_alpha   90.00
_cell.angle_beta   90.00
_cell.angle_gamma   90.00
#
_symmetry.space_group_name_H-M   'P 1'
#
loop_
_entity.id
_entity.type
_entity.pdbx_description
1 polymer ?
#
loop_
_entity_poly.entity_id
_entity_poly.type
_entity_poly.pdbx_seq_one_letter_code
_entity_poly.pdbx_strand_id
1 'polypeptide(L)' 'MLALPSLAEQTRIADVLDKFDALVNDLSSGLPAEIEARRKQYEYYRDKLLTFKELQPEAA' A
#
# COMPACT_ATOMS: atom_id res chain seq x y z
N MET A 1 -30.17 -26.02 -10.51
CA MET A 1 -30.37 -24.57 -10.28
C MET A 1 -29.84 -24.24 -8.91
N LEU A 2 -29.04 -23.18 -8.78
CA LEU A 2 -28.50 -22.73 -7.50
C LEU A 2 -29.59 -21.94 -6.77
N ALA A 3 -29.86 -22.29 -5.51
CA ALA A 3 -30.78 -21.53 -4.69
C ALA A 3 -30.14 -20.19 -4.33
N LEU A 4 -30.83 -19.09 -4.64
CA LEU A 4 -30.37 -17.76 -4.28
C LEU A 4 -30.68 -17.49 -2.81
N PRO A 5 -29.73 -16.90 -2.06
CA PRO A 5 -29.97 -16.47 -0.70
C PRO A 5 -30.96 -15.28 -0.67
N SER A 6 -31.48 -14.94 0.52
CA SER A 6 -32.37 -13.78 0.68
C SER A 6 -31.68 -12.48 0.27
N LEU A 7 -32.44 -11.45 -0.13
CA LEU A 7 -31.87 -10.16 -0.51
C LEU A 7 -31.01 -9.54 0.60
N ALA A 8 -31.43 -9.67 1.86
CA ALA A 8 -30.66 -9.19 3.00
C ALA A 8 -29.26 -9.84 3.08
N GLU A 9 -29.19 -11.14 2.81
CA GLU A 9 -27.92 -11.87 2.82
C GLU A 9 -27.06 -11.52 1.60
N GLN A 10 -27.68 -11.30 0.44
CA GLN A 10 -26.98 -10.82 -0.75
C GLN A 10 -26.34 -9.44 -0.52
N THR A 11 -27.07 -8.50 0.09
CA THR A 11 -26.55 -7.17 0.44
C THR A 11 -25.38 -7.28 1.42
N ARG A 12 -25.54 -8.11 2.46
CA ARG A 12 -24.46 -8.36 3.44
C ARG A 12 -23.19 -8.89 2.76
N ILE A 13 -23.34 -9.82 1.81
CA ILE A 13 -22.22 -10.38 1.04
C ILE A 13 -21.59 -9.31 0.16
N ALA A 14 -22.40 -8.53 -0.58
CA ALA A 14 -21.91 -7.45 -1.44
C ALA A 14 -21.11 -6.41 -0.64
N ASP A 15 -21.63 -5.94 0.49
CA ASP A 15 -20.95 -4.96 1.35
C ASP A 15 -19.59 -5.45 1.87
N VAL A 16 -19.47 -6.76 2.12
CA VAL A 16 -18.19 -7.36 2.53
C VAL A 16 -17.23 -7.41 1.35
N LEU A 17 -17.70 -7.84 0.17
CA LEU A 17 -16.87 -7.90 -1.03
C LEU A 17 -16.40 -6.51 -1.47
N ASP A 18 -17.26 -5.50 -1.42
CA ASP A 18 -16.91 -4.11 -1.76
C ASP A 18 -15.81 -3.57 -0.84
N LYS A 19 -15.85 -3.90 0.45
CA LYS A 19 -14.78 -3.52 1.40
C LYS A 19 -13.46 -4.22 1.10
N PHE A 20 -13.50 -5.50 0.75
CA PHE A 20 -12.30 -6.23 0.35
C PHE A 20 -11.72 -5.70 -0.95
N ASP A 21 -12.56 -5.40 -1.94
CA ASP A 21 -12.14 -4.83 -3.21
C ASP A 21 -11.48 -3.46 -3.02
N ALA A 22 -12.12 -2.57 -2.27
CA ALA A 22 -11.53 -1.27 -1.93
C ALA A 22 -10.19 -1.43 -1.21
N LEU A 23 -10.07 -2.33 -0.24
CA LEU A 23 -8.81 -2.55 0.47
C LEU A 23 -7.68 -3.03 -0.45
N VAL A 24 -7.97 -3.93 -1.40
CA VAL A 24 -6.95 -4.61 -2.20
C VAL A 24 -6.62 -3.85 -3.49
N ASN A 25 -7.61 -3.23 -4.12
CA ASN A 25 -7.50 -2.70 -5.47
C ASN A 25 -7.56 -1.17 -5.55
N ASP A 26 -8.03 -0.47 -4.51
CA ASP A 26 -8.09 1.00 -4.53
C ASP A 26 -6.68 1.61 -4.54
N LEU A 27 -6.37 2.32 -5.62
CA LEU A 27 -5.04 2.90 -5.83
C LEU A 27 -4.74 4.10 -4.93
N SER A 28 -5.75 4.70 -4.30
CA SER A 28 -5.60 5.92 -3.50
C SER A 28 -5.54 5.65 -2.00
N SER A 29 -6.12 4.54 -1.54
CA SER A 29 -6.34 4.26 -0.11
C SER A 29 -6.10 2.79 0.28
N GLY A 30 -6.02 1.87 -0.68
CA GLY A 30 -5.78 0.44 -0.44
C GLY A 30 -4.30 0.06 -0.36
N LEU A 31 -4.03 -1.25 -0.42
CA LEU A 31 -2.70 -1.83 -0.44
C LEU A 31 -1.76 -1.21 -1.50
N PRO A 32 -2.21 -0.89 -2.73
CA PRO A 32 -1.33 -0.26 -3.73
C PRO A 32 -0.78 1.09 -3.25
N ALA A 33 -1.61 1.92 -2.61
CA ALA A 33 -1.21 3.21 -2.07
C ALA A 33 -0.15 3.06 -0.96
N GLU A 34 -0.34 2.09 -0.06
CA GLU A 34 0.64 1.80 1.00
C GLU A 34 1.96 1.27 0.43
N ILE A 35 1.91 0.37 -0.56
CA ILE A 35 3.11 -0.15 -1.23
C ILE A 35 3.90 0.98 -1.88
N GLU A 36 3.23 1.90 -2.59
CA GLU A 36 3.89 3.05 -3.20
C GLU A 36 4.55 3.94 -2.14
N ALA A 37 3.84 4.25 -1.05
CA ALA A 37 4.37 5.05 0.04
C ALA A 37 5.61 4.38 0.68
N ARG A 38 5.57 3.06 0.90
CA ARG A 38 6.70 2.30 1.46
C ARG A 38 7.88 2.22 0.52
N ARG A 39 7.66 2.12 -0.79
CA ARG A 39 8.74 2.20 -1.79
C ARG A 39 9.44 3.55 -1.77
N LYS A 40 8.69 4.66 -1.76
CA LYS A 40 9.25 6.01 -1.63
C LYS A 40 10.05 6.17 -0.33
N GLN A 41 9.50 5.66 0.77
CA GLN A 41 10.19 5.67 2.06
C GLN A 41 11.52 4.90 1.99
N TYR A 42 11.51 3.69 1.43
CA TYR A 42 12.71 2.88 1.25
C TYR A 42 13.76 3.60 0.40
N GLU A 43 13.37 4.13 -0.75
CA GLU A 43 14.27 4.87 -1.66
C GLU A 43 14.92 6.06 -0.96
N TYR A 44 14.13 6.87 -0.25
CA TYR A 44 14.64 8.00 0.52
C TYR A 44 15.71 7.58 1.55
N TYR A 45 15.43 6.55 2.34
CA TYR A 45 16.37 6.09 3.36
C TYR A 45 17.60 5.39 2.77
N ARG A 46 17.43 4.62 1.70
CA ARG A 46 18.54 4.04 0.94
C ARG A 46 19.50 5.13 0.48
N ASP A 47 18.98 6.16 -0.18
CA ASP A 47 19.80 7.24 -0.72
C ASP A 47 20.45 8.04 0.40
N LYS A 48 19.73 8.31 1.49
CA LYS A 48 20.30 8.96 2.68
C LYS A 48 21.44 8.17 3.33
N LEU A 49 21.31 6.85 3.42
CA LEU A 49 22.32 5.99 4.03
C LEU A 49 23.54 5.77 3.14
N LEU A 50 23.35 5.75 1.82
CA LEU A 50 24.42 5.53 0.84
C LEU A 50 25.04 6.82 0.31
N THR A 51 24.50 7.98 0.69
CA THR A 51 25.13 9.28 0.45
C THR A 51 26.07 9.60 1.60
N PHE A 52 27.36 9.37 1.39
CA PHE A 52 28.39 9.76 2.35
C PHE A 52 28.88 11.17 2.06
N LYS A 53 29.12 11.96 3.12
CA LYS A 53 29.86 13.22 2.97
C LYS A 53 31.31 12.88 2.67
N GLU A 54 31.89 13.53 1.67
CA GLU A 54 33.32 13.42 1.40
C GLU A 54 34.11 13.78 2.66
N LEU A 55 35.02 12.90 3.05
CA LEU A 55 35.98 13.18 4.12
C LEU A 55 36.90 14.27 3.58
N GLN A 56 36.74 15.50 4.09
CA GLN A 56 37.71 16.57 3.87
C GLN A 56 39.04 16.10 4.49
N PRO A 57 40.14 16.00 3.73
CA PRO A 57 41.43 15.69 4.32
C PRO A 57 41.76 16.79 5.33
N GLU A 58 42.03 16.39 6.57
CA GLU A 58 42.50 17.29 7.60
C GLU A 58 43.79 17.95 7.07
N ALA A 59 43.79 19.28 6.96
CA ALA A 59 44.93 20.02 6.47
C ALA A 59 46.15 19.70 7.35
N ALA A 60 47.11 18.99 6.78
CA ALA A 60 48.41 18.71 7.37
C ALA A 60 49.31 19.96 7.41
#